data_AF-A0A220Y7K8-F1
#
_entry.id   AF-A0A220Y7K8-F1
#
_cell.length_a   1.000
_cell.length_b   1.000
_cell.length_c   1.000
_cell.angle_alpha   90.00
_cell.angle_beta   90.00
_cell.angle_gamma   90.00
#
_symmetry.space_group_name_H-M   'P 1'
#
loop_
_entity.id
_entity.type
_entity.pdbx_description
1 polymer ?
#
loop_
_entity_poly.entity_id
_entity_poly.type
_entity_poly.pdbx_seq_one_letter_code
_entity_poly.pdbx_strand_id
1 'polypeptide(L)' 'MPGQHPWLATRGILVAPGEFYGPRGAQHVRVALTATDERVAAAAGRLA' A
#
# COMPACT_ATOMS: atom_id res chain seq x y z
N MET A 1 -1.42 16.36 -0.26
CA MET A 1 -0.04 15.82 -0.18
C MET A 1 0.12 14.82 -1.31
N PRO A 2 1.06 15.02 -2.25
CA PRO A 2 1.38 14.02 -3.28
C PRO A 2 1.70 12.68 -2.63
N GLY A 3 1.26 11.57 -3.22
CA GLY A 3 1.53 10.22 -2.70
C GLY A 3 0.59 9.69 -1.62
N GLN A 4 -0.51 10.39 -1.30
CA GLN A 4 -1.57 9.81 -0.46
C GLN A 4 -2.41 8.85 -1.29
N HIS A 5 -2.68 7.65 -0.77
CA HIS A 5 -3.60 6.68 -1.37
C HIS A 5 -4.84 6.56 -0.47
N PRO A 6 -5.84 7.47 -0.59
CA PRO A 6 -6.88 7.64 0.42
C PRO A 6 -7.68 6.36 0.67
N TRP A 7 -7.94 5.60 -0.39
CA TRP A 7 -8.65 4.32 -0.31
C TRP A 7 -7.94 3.28 0.58
N LEU A 8 -6.60 3.24 0.55
CA LEU A 8 -5.80 2.34 1.40
C LEU A 8 -5.66 2.91 2.81
N ALA A 9 -5.47 4.23 2.93
CA ALA A 9 -5.36 4.91 4.22
C ALA A 9 -6.63 4.76 5.06
N THR A 10 -7.82 4.88 4.45
CA THR A 10 -9.10 4.65 5.15
C THR A 10 -9.29 3.21 5.62
N ARG A 11 -8.55 2.27 5.03
CA ARG A 11 -8.50 0.85 5.43
C ARG A 11 -7.34 0.56 6.40
N GLY A 12 -6.62 1.59 6.84
CA GLY A 12 -5.49 1.46 7.75
C GLY A 12 -4.27 0.77 7.13
N ILE A 13 -4.04 0.96 5.82
CA ILE A 13 -2.90 0.39 5.08
C ILE A 13 -2.02 1.54 4.57
N LEU A 14 -0.76 1.55 5.00
CA LEU A 14 0.26 2.48 4.52
C LEU A 14 1.02 1.85 3.35
N VAL A 15 1.24 2.62 2.29
CA VAL A 15 1.97 2.19 1.09
C VAL A 15 2.87 3.29 0.57
N ALA A 16 3.84 2.92 -0.27
CA ALA A 16 4.61 3.87 -1.05
C ALA A 16 4.00 4.03 -2.47
N PRO A 17 3.83 5.25 -2.98
CA PRO A 17 3.43 5.51 -4.36
C PRO A 17 4.37 4.86 -5.38
N GLY A 18 3.82 4.24 -6.41
CA GLY A 18 4.62 3.61 -7.47
C GLY A 18 5.33 4.62 -8.38
N GLU A 19 4.85 5.86 -8.47
CA GLU A 19 5.50 6.93 -9.26
C GLU A 19 6.92 7.23 -8.78
N PHE A 20 7.25 6.94 -7.52
CA PHE A 20 8.62 7.03 -6.98
C PHE A 20 9.60 6.07 -7.68
N TYR A 21 9.08 5.03 -8.35
CA TYR A 21 9.85 4.03 -9.08
C TYR A 21 9.78 4.24 -10.61
N GLY A 22 9.30 5.40 -11.06
CA GLY A 22 9.27 5.81 -12.46
C GLY A 22 7.88 5.73 -13.10
N PRO A 23 7.74 6.17 -14.37
CA PRO A 23 6.44 6.40 -15.01
C PRO A 23 5.54 5.17 -15.09
N ARG A 24 6.11 3.96 -15.18
CA ARG A 24 5.34 2.70 -15.23
C ARG A 24 4.66 2.36 -13.90
N GLY A 25 5.08 3.01 -12.80
CA GLY A 25 4.51 2.83 -11.47
C GLY A 25 3.30 3.72 -11.17
N ALA A 26 2.85 4.57 -12.09
CA ALA A 26 1.79 5.56 -11.83
C ALA A 26 0.45 4.96 -11.36
N GLN A 27 0.15 3.70 -11.72
CA GLN A 27 -1.05 2.98 -11.29
C GLN A 27 -0.79 1.92 -10.22
N HIS A 28 0.43 1.89 -9.67
CA HIS A 28 0.88 0.88 -8.73
C HIS A 28 1.27 1.50 -7.40
N VAL A 29 1.31 0.67 -6.37
CA VAL A 29 1.88 0.99 -5.07
C VAL A 29 2.85 -0.10 -4.68
N ARG A 30 3.84 0.24 -3.84
CA ARG A 30 4.72 -0.74 -3.22
C ARG A 30 4.26 -1.01 -1.80
N VAL A 31 4.07 -2.29 -1.49
CA VAL A 31 3.77 -2.80 -0.15
C VAL A 31 5.03 -3.46 0.41
N ALA A 32 5.39 -3.13 1.65
CA ALA A 32 6.50 -3.78 2.35
C ALA A 32 5.97 -4.92 3.22
N LEU A 33 6.48 -6.15 3.03
CA LEU A 33 6.12 -7.33 3.80
C LEU A 33 7.17 -7.60 4.89
N THR A 34 7.25 -6.69 5.86
CA THR A 34 8.28 -6.70 6.92
C THR A 34 7.69 -6.93 8.32
N ALA A 35 6.40 -7.25 8.40
CA ALA A 35 5.70 -7.61 9.63
C ALA A 35 5.46 -9.12 9.68
N THR A 36 4.93 -9.63 10.79
CA THR A 36 4.57 -11.05 10.90
C THR A 36 3.46 -11.42 9.93
N ASP A 37 3.38 -12.70 9.58
CA ASP A 37 2.38 -13.24 8.66
C ASP A 37 0.95 -12.93 9.13
N GLU A 38 0.66 -13.01 10.43
CA GLU A 38 -0.67 -12.68 10.95
C GLU A 38 -1.04 -11.22 10.71
N ARG A 39 -0.09 -10.29 10.84
CA ARG A 39 -0.32 -8.86 10.60
C ARG A 39 -0.48 -8.58 9.11
N VAL A 40 0.30 -9.26 8.26
CA VAL A 40 0.18 -9.17 6.80
C VAL A 40 -1.17 -9.72 6.34
N ALA A 41 -1.58 -10.89 6.84
CA ALA A 41 -2.87 -11.51 6.54
C ALA A 41 -4.03 -10.62 6.98
N ALA A 42 -3.95 -10.05 8.18
CA ALA A 42 -4.96 -9.10 8.67
C ALA A 42 -5.08 -7.85 7.79
N ALA A 43 -3.96 -7.33 7.27
CA ALA A 43 -3.98 -6.20 6.33
C ALA A 43 -4.57 -6.61 4.97
N ALA A 44 -4.20 -7.78 4.44
CA ALA A 44 -4.76 -8.33 3.20
C ALA A 44 -6.28 -8.54 3.32
N GLY A 45 -6.77 -8.99 4.47
CA GLY A 45 -8.21 -9.16 4.73
C GLY A 45 -9.02 -7.86 4.66
N ARG A 46 -8.39 -6.68 4.80
CA ARG A 46 -9.08 -5.37 4.65
C ARG A 46 -9.25 -4.94 3.19
N LEU A 47 -8.62 -5.66 2.26
CA LEU A 47 -8.71 -5.40 0.81
C LEU A 47 -9.89 -6.11 0.15
N ALA A 48 -10.46 -7.12 0.81
CA ALA A 48 -11.61 -7.90 0.35
C ALA A 48 -12.93 -7.12 0.44
#